data_AF-A0A1I8Q4B1-F1
#
_entry.id   AF-A0A1I8Q4B1-F1
#
_cell.length_a   1.000
_cell.length_b   1.000
_cell.length_c   1.000
_cell.angle_alpha   90.00
_cell.angle_beta   90.00
_cell.angle_gamma   90.00
#
_symmetry.space_group_name_H-M   'P 1'
#
loop_
_entity.id
_entity.type
_entity.pdbx_description
1 polymer ?
#
loop_
_entity_poly.entity_id
_entity_poly.type
_entity_poly.pdbx_seq_one_letter_code
_entity_poly.pdbx_strand_id
1 'polypeptide(L)'
;MDSTEKTAAQKLAERKERLRNLHKLRQEARTHNHQEVIAEDARKKLPNNWEARKRQADWLLADEKAREEAKAEGQDYDRLKLLEVSAIDAEKIEKKKKKQNPDLGFSTFEAQTARQYNRLVKNMPARDMAKYEKQKAELGEAFYGCPNTIIHGLVKDTPSAINNMVKDLEQQIDRRKKYSRRRIYNDDADVDFINERNSKFNKKLERFYGEHTAEIKQNLERGTAI
;
A
#
# COMPACT_ATOMS: atom_id res chain seq x y z
N MET A 1 -18.57 -20.51 -76.99
CA MET A 1 -20.01 -20.31 -77.26
C MET A 1 -20.51 -19.31 -76.25
N ASP A 2 -20.80 -18.12 -76.77
CA ASP A 2 -21.48 -16.98 -76.15
C ASP A 2 -21.01 -16.53 -74.77
N SER A 3 -20.00 -15.66 -74.77
CA SER A 3 -20.10 -14.46 -73.94
C SER A 3 -21.33 -13.69 -74.40
N THR A 4 -22.52 -14.12 -73.97
CA THR A 4 -23.76 -13.38 -74.19
C THR A 4 -23.51 -12.00 -73.60
N GLU A 5 -23.29 -11.02 -74.47
CA GLU A 5 -23.08 -9.66 -74.04
C GLU A 5 -24.33 -9.24 -73.27
N LYS A 6 -24.20 -9.19 -71.93
CA LYS A 6 -25.32 -8.85 -71.07
C LYS A 6 -25.95 -7.58 -71.60
N THR A 7 -27.25 -7.62 -71.82
CA THR A 7 -27.99 -6.48 -72.34
C THR A 7 -27.78 -5.29 -71.42
N ALA A 8 -27.88 -4.07 -71.94
CA ALA A 8 -27.69 -2.85 -71.15
C ALA A 8 -28.56 -2.85 -69.87
N ALA A 9 -29.75 -3.46 -69.93
CA ALA A 9 -30.64 -3.66 -68.79
C ALA A 9 -30.08 -4.60 -67.70
N GLN A 10 -29.46 -5.72 -68.08
CA GLN A 10 -28.81 -6.66 -67.16
C GLN A 10 -27.56 -6.04 -66.51
N LYS A 11 -26.73 -5.32 -67.29
CA LYS A 11 -25.59 -4.55 -66.77
C LYS A 11 -26.04 -3.46 -65.77
N LEU A 12 -27.19 -2.82 -66.03
CA LEU A 12 -27.78 -1.84 -65.12
C LEU A 12 -28.30 -2.51 -63.83
N ALA A 13 -28.92 -3.68 -63.91
CA ALA A 13 -29.39 -4.44 -62.75
C ALA A 13 -28.23 -4.85 -61.83
N GLU A 14 -27.14 -5.40 -62.38
CA GLU A 14 -25.93 -5.75 -61.64
C GLU A 14 -25.28 -4.52 -60.99
N ARG A 15 -25.25 -3.38 -61.70
CA ARG A 15 -24.77 -2.11 -61.13
C ARG A 15 -25.64 -1.64 -59.97
N LYS A 16 -26.96 -1.81 -60.05
CA LYS A 16 -27.92 -1.47 -58.98
C LYS A 16 -27.76 -2.41 -57.77
N GLU A 17 -27.54 -3.71 -57.98
CA GLU A 17 -27.28 -4.65 -56.87
C GLU A 17 -25.94 -4.37 -56.19
N ARG A 18 -24.88 -4.12 -56.96
CA ARG A 18 -23.59 -3.70 -56.42
C ARG A 18 -23.73 -2.42 -55.60
N LEU A 19 -24.52 -1.45 -56.06
CA LEU A 19 -24.83 -0.23 -55.31
C LEU A 19 -25.57 -0.53 -54.00
N ARG A 20 -26.57 -1.43 -54.00
CA ARG A 20 -27.26 -1.85 -52.77
C ARG A 20 -26.31 -2.53 -51.78
N ASN A 21 -25.42 -3.39 -52.24
CA ASN A 21 -24.42 -4.05 -51.40
C ASN A 21 -23.43 -3.04 -50.81
N LEU A 22 -22.99 -2.05 -51.61
CA LEU A 22 -22.18 -0.94 -51.11
C LEU A 22 -22.92 -0.11 -50.05
N HIS A 23 -24.22 0.12 -50.21
CA HIS A 23 -25.03 0.79 -49.18
C HIS A 23 -25.16 -0.02 -47.88
N LYS A 24 -25.33 -1.34 -47.97
CA LYS A 24 -25.35 -2.24 -46.80
C LYS A 24 -24.01 -2.22 -46.06
N LEU A 25 -22.90 -2.43 -46.78
CA LEU A 25 -21.55 -2.35 -46.22
C LEU A 25 -21.27 -0.99 -45.58
N ARG A 26 -21.73 0.10 -46.21
CA ARG A 26 -21.63 1.45 -45.63
C ARG A 26 -22.43 1.58 -44.34
N GLN A 27 -23.61 0.97 -44.26
CA GLN A 27 -24.44 1.00 -43.07
C GLN A 27 -23.83 0.16 -41.94
N GLU A 28 -23.34 -1.04 -42.24
CA GLU A 28 -22.63 -1.92 -41.31
C GLU A 28 -21.36 -1.24 -40.76
N ALA A 29 -20.57 -0.62 -41.64
CA ALA A 29 -19.40 0.15 -41.23
C ALA A 29 -19.77 1.31 -40.29
N ARG A 30 -20.87 2.02 -40.58
CA ARG A 30 -21.37 3.09 -39.69
C ARG A 30 -21.77 2.56 -38.32
N THR A 31 -22.48 1.42 -38.26
CA THR A 31 -22.91 0.83 -36.99
C THR A 31 -21.73 0.31 -36.17
N HIS A 32 -20.78 -0.38 -36.81
CA HIS A 32 -19.57 -0.87 -36.13
C HIS A 32 -18.72 0.28 -35.62
N ASN A 33 -18.48 1.31 -36.43
CA ASN A 33 -17.74 2.50 -35.98
C ASN A 33 -18.43 3.18 -34.80
N HIS A 34 -19.76 3.29 -34.83
CA HIS A 34 -20.51 3.87 -33.71
C HIS A 34 -20.40 3.03 -32.43
N GLN A 35 -20.51 1.70 -32.53
CA GLN A 35 -20.33 0.79 -31.41
C GLN A 35 -18.93 0.88 -30.80
N GLU A 36 -17.89 0.92 -31.63
CA GLU A 36 -16.51 1.07 -31.17
C GLU A 36 -16.26 2.42 -30.50
N VAL A 37 -16.80 3.51 -31.05
CA VAL A 37 -16.71 4.84 -30.42
C VAL A 37 -17.38 4.85 -29.04
N ILE A 38 -18.55 4.21 -28.90
CA ILE A 38 -19.23 4.07 -27.60
C ILE A 38 -18.41 3.21 -26.65
N ALA A 39 -17.86 2.08 -27.11
CA ALA A 39 -17.06 1.19 -26.27
C ALA A 39 -15.75 1.86 -25.81
N GLU A 40 -15.11 2.65 -26.67
CA GLU A 40 -13.93 3.44 -26.34
C GLU A 40 -14.26 4.52 -25.31
N ASP A 41 -15.35 5.26 -25.49
CA ASP A 41 -15.81 6.27 -24.53
C ASP A 41 -16.18 5.63 -23.18
N ALA A 42 -16.82 4.46 -23.19
CA ALA A 42 -17.08 3.67 -21.99
C ALA A 42 -15.77 3.26 -21.29
N ARG A 43 -14.76 2.78 -22.04
CA ARG A 43 -13.43 2.46 -21.49
C ARG A 43 -12.72 3.67 -20.91
N LYS A 44 -12.84 4.85 -21.54
CA LYS A 44 -12.26 6.11 -21.05
C LYS A 44 -12.96 6.62 -19.77
N LYS A 45 -14.25 6.37 -19.63
CA LYS A 45 -15.04 6.73 -18.43
C LYS A 45 -14.80 5.80 -17.24
N LEU A 46 -14.26 4.60 -17.48
CA LEU A 46 -13.96 3.67 -16.40
C LEU A 46 -12.76 4.15 -15.58
N PRO A 47 -12.81 4.01 -14.24
CA PRO A 47 -11.65 4.23 -13.40
C PRO A 47 -10.50 3.28 -13.80
N ASN A 48 -9.24 3.75 -13.69
CA ASN A 48 -8.05 2.95 -13.99
C ASN A 48 -7.97 1.60 -13.22
N ASN A 49 -8.69 1.45 -12.11
CA ASN A 49 -8.72 0.24 -11.29
C ASN A 49 -9.98 -0.64 -11.52
N TRP A 50 -10.80 -0.36 -12.53
CA TRP A 50 -12.06 -1.06 -12.77
C TRP A 50 -11.88 -2.57 -12.96
N GLU A 51 -10.93 -3.00 -13.79
CA GLU A 51 -10.68 -4.42 -14.02
C GLU A 51 -10.23 -5.16 -12.76
N ALA A 52 -9.42 -4.50 -11.94
CA ALA A 52 -9.00 -5.05 -10.65
C ALA A 52 -10.18 -5.19 -9.68
N ARG A 53 -11.06 -4.18 -9.63
CA ARG A 53 -12.31 -4.24 -8.84
C ARG A 53 -13.24 -5.34 -9.33
N LYS A 54 -13.42 -5.45 -10.65
CA LYS A 54 -14.25 -6.49 -11.25
C LYS A 54 -13.70 -7.88 -10.91
N ARG A 55 -12.40 -8.11 -11.11
CA ARG A 55 -11.74 -9.38 -10.74
C ARG A 55 -11.90 -9.70 -9.26
N GLN A 56 -11.80 -8.70 -8.38
CA GLN A 56 -12.01 -8.88 -6.95
C GLN A 56 -13.47 -9.25 -6.64
N ALA A 57 -14.45 -8.59 -7.28
CA ALA A 57 -15.86 -8.90 -7.12
C ALA A 57 -16.20 -10.31 -7.63
N ASP A 58 -15.70 -10.68 -8.82
CA ASP A 58 -15.87 -12.01 -9.39
C ASP A 58 -15.25 -13.08 -8.47
N TRP A 59 -14.08 -12.81 -7.89
CA TRP A 59 -13.44 -13.70 -6.92
C TRP A 59 -14.23 -13.83 -5.62
N LEU A 60 -14.78 -12.73 -5.08
CA LEU A 60 -15.62 -12.76 -3.87
C LEU A 60 -16.89 -13.58 -4.10
N LEU A 61 -17.57 -13.37 -5.22
CA LEU A 61 -18.76 -14.14 -5.58
C LEU A 61 -18.43 -15.64 -5.75
N ALA A 62 -17.28 -15.97 -6.34
CA ALA A 62 -16.84 -17.36 -6.45
C ALA A 62 -16.49 -17.98 -5.09
N ASP A 63 -15.79 -17.24 -4.21
CA ASP A 63 -15.44 -17.70 -2.85
C ASP A 63 -16.70 -17.91 -1.98
N GLU A 64 -17.68 -17.01 -2.08
CA GLU A 64 -18.97 -17.14 -1.39
C GLU A 64 -19.75 -18.37 -1.86
N LYS A 65 -19.86 -18.58 -3.18
CA LYS A 65 -20.51 -19.77 -3.75
C LYS A 65 -19.83 -21.06 -3.30
N ALA A 66 -18.51 -21.13 -3.40
CA ALA A 66 -17.75 -22.32 -2.99
C ALA A 66 -17.90 -22.59 -1.47
N ARG A 67 -18.02 -21.53 -0.66
CA ARG A 67 -18.29 -21.66 0.78
C ARG A 67 -19.71 -22.15 1.06
N GLU A 68 -20.71 -21.71 0.30
CA GLU A 68 -22.09 -22.21 0.40
C GLU A 68 -22.19 -23.68 -0.02
N GLU A 69 -21.54 -24.07 -1.11
CA GLU A 69 -21.46 -25.46 -1.58
C GLU A 69 -20.78 -26.37 -0.54
N ALA A 70 -19.62 -25.97 -0.01
CA ALA A 70 -18.92 -26.71 1.04
C ALA A 70 -19.79 -26.86 2.31
N LYS A 71 -20.52 -25.81 2.70
CA LYS A 71 -21.48 -25.87 3.82
C LYS A 71 -22.64 -26.81 3.55
N ALA A 72 -23.19 -26.83 2.34
CA ALA A 72 -24.26 -27.74 1.94
C ALA A 72 -23.82 -29.21 1.99
N GLU A 73 -22.56 -29.47 1.64
CA GLU A 73 -21.93 -30.79 1.77
C GLU A 73 -21.49 -31.14 3.20
N GLY A 74 -21.62 -30.22 4.15
CA GLY A 74 -21.20 -30.40 5.55
C GLY A 74 -19.69 -30.38 5.77
N GLN A 75 -18.92 -29.83 4.82
CA GLN A 75 -17.47 -29.72 4.87
C GLN A 75 -17.03 -28.33 5.34
N ASP A 76 -15.83 -28.25 5.92
CA ASP A 76 -15.21 -26.98 6.32
C ASP A 76 -14.43 -26.37 5.14
N TYR A 77 -14.97 -25.28 4.59
CA TYR A 77 -14.40 -24.57 3.43
C TYR A 77 -12.96 -24.11 3.66
N ASP A 78 -12.64 -23.60 4.84
CA ASP A 78 -11.29 -23.09 5.13
C ASP A 78 -10.26 -24.22 5.11
N ARG A 79 -10.67 -25.41 5.55
CA ARG A 79 -9.83 -26.61 5.51
C ARG A 79 -9.63 -27.13 4.08
N LEU A 80 -10.68 -27.18 3.27
CA LEU A 80 -10.59 -27.58 1.86
C LEU A 80 -9.65 -26.66 1.08
N LYS A 81 -9.82 -25.36 1.27
CA LYS A 81 -8.97 -24.35 0.65
C LYS A 81 -7.50 -24.50 1.04
N LEU A 82 -7.21 -24.85 2.30
CA LEU A 82 -5.84 -25.10 2.75
C LEU A 82 -5.22 -26.36 2.13
N LEU A 83 -6.02 -27.38 1.77
CA LEU A 83 -5.52 -28.58 1.08
C LEU A 83 -5.05 -28.27 -0.35
N GLU A 84 -5.66 -27.28 -1.00
CA GLU A 84 -5.28 -26.83 -2.35
C GLU A 84 -4.00 -25.97 -2.36
N VAL A 85 -3.62 -25.40 -1.21
CA VAL A 85 -2.43 -24.55 -1.11
C VAL A 85 -1.16 -25.41 -1.10
N SER A 86 -0.40 -25.34 -2.20
CA SER A 86 0.93 -25.96 -2.28
C SER A 86 1.91 -25.37 -1.26
N ALA A 87 2.87 -26.18 -0.80
CA ALA A 87 3.92 -25.74 0.13
C ALA A 87 4.70 -24.52 -0.37
N ILE A 88 4.93 -24.42 -1.69
CA ILE A 88 5.62 -23.27 -2.32
C ILE A 88 4.76 -22.00 -2.19
N ASP A 89 3.45 -22.12 -2.37
CA ASP A 89 2.55 -20.98 -2.29
C ASP A 89 2.30 -20.55 -0.84
N ALA A 90 2.24 -21.51 0.09
CA ALA A 90 2.26 -21.23 1.52
C ALA A 90 3.53 -20.44 1.92
N GLU A 91 4.72 -20.83 1.45
CA GLU A 91 5.97 -20.12 1.75
C GLU A 91 5.97 -18.69 1.17
N LYS A 92 5.45 -18.50 -0.05
CA LYS A 92 5.28 -17.17 -0.65
C LYS A 92 4.29 -16.33 0.15
N ILE A 93 3.19 -16.92 0.62
CA ILE A 93 2.19 -16.24 1.44
C ILE A 93 2.83 -15.80 2.76
N GLU A 94 3.57 -16.68 3.44
CA GLU A 94 4.31 -16.37 4.67
C GLU A 94 5.33 -15.26 4.46
N LYS A 95 6.09 -15.27 3.35
CA LYS A 95 7.02 -14.17 3.00
C LYS A 95 6.31 -12.85 2.74
N LYS A 96 5.10 -12.89 2.17
CA LYS A 96 4.25 -11.71 1.92
C LYS A 96 3.56 -11.20 3.19
N LYS A 97 3.39 -12.04 4.22
CA LYS A 97 2.87 -11.58 5.52
C LYS A 97 3.85 -10.54 6.07
N LYS A 98 3.33 -9.33 6.28
CA LYS A 98 4.12 -8.24 6.85
C LYS A 98 4.53 -8.65 8.27
N LYS A 99 5.84 -8.74 8.53
CA LYS A 99 6.35 -8.90 9.90
C LYS A 99 5.82 -7.73 10.75
N GLN A 100 4.92 -8.03 11.67
CA GLN A 100 4.36 -7.02 12.56
C GLN A 100 5.40 -6.66 13.62
N ASN A 101 5.68 -5.36 13.78
CA ASN A 101 6.53 -4.84 14.85
C ASN A 101 5.76 -3.72 15.58
N PRO A 102 4.69 -4.08 16.31
CA PRO A 102 3.86 -3.11 17.01
C PRO A 102 4.68 -2.34 18.05
N ASP A 103 4.21 -1.14 18.40
CA ASP A 103 4.78 -0.39 19.51
C ASP A 103 4.12 -0.86 20.81
N LEU A 104 4.91 -1.47 21.70
CA LEU A 104 4.45 -1.95 23.00
C LEU A 104 4.40 -0.84 24.06
N GLY A 105 4.79 0.39 23.70
CA GLY A 105 4.88 1.52 24.61
C GLY A 105 6.30 1.78 25.10
N PHE A 106 6.44 2.86 25.87
CA PHE A 106 7.72 3.23 26.49
C PHE A 106 8.00 2.33 27.69
N SER A 107 9.11 1.60 27.67
CA SER A 107 9.63 0.85 28.82
C SER A 107 10.88 1.51 29.41
N THR A 108 11.99 1.45 28.68
CA THR A 108 13.27 2.08 29.04
C THR A 108 13.85 2.82 27.84
N PHE A 109 14.71 3.81 28.10
CA PHE A 109 15.43 4.49 27.03
C PHE A 109 16.32 3.53 26.23
N GLU A 110 16.93 2.55 26.88
CA GLU A 110 17.75 1.52 26.22
C GLU A 110 16.94 0.63 25.26
N ALA A 111 15.73 0.22 25.65
CA ALA A 111 14.87 -0.56 24.77
C ALA A 111 14.46 0.26 23.53
N GLN A 112 14.19 1.57 23.72
CA GLN A 112 13.88 2.46 22.61
C GLN A 112 15.08 2.70 21.69
N THR A 113 16.29 2.88 22.23
CA THR A 113 17.51 3.05 21.43
C THR A 113 17.83 1.78 20.66
N ALA A 114 17.71 0.59 21.27
CA ALA A 114 17.88 -0.69 20.59
C ALA A 114 16.87 -0.86 19.44
N ARG A 115 15.60 -0.52 19.65
CA ARG A 115 14.56 -0.56 18.60
C ARG A 115 14.87 0.41 17.47
N GLN A 116 15.30 1.63 17.78
CA GLN A 116 15.74 2.61 16.79
C GLN A 116 16.95 2.11 16.00
N TYR A 117 17.97 1.59 16.68
CA TYR A 117 19.19 1.07 16.09
C TYR A 117 18.88 -0.08 15.12
N ASN A 118 18.11 -1.08 15.55
CA ASN A 118 17.70 -2.20 14.70
C ASN A 118 16.93 -1.74 13.45
N ARG A 119 16.15 -0.67 13.54
CA ARG A 119 15.48 -0.06 12.38
C ARG A 119 16.49 0.63 11.46
N LEU A 120 17.44 1.38 12.00
CA LEU A 120 18.47 2.06 11.21
C LEU A 120 19.34 1.04 10.47
N VAL A 121 19.77 -0.02 11.14
CA VAL A 121 20.55 -1.11 10.54
C VAL A 121 19.80 -1.76 9.37
N LYS A 122 18.50 -2.03 9.53
CA LYS A 122 17.67 -2.58 8.44
C LYS A 122 17.48 -1.61 7.27
N ASN A 123 17.51 -0.31 7.54
CA ASN A 123 17.35 0.73 6.52
C ASN A 123 18.67 1.13 5.86
N MET A 124 19.82 0.66 6.37
CA MET A 124 21.10 0.94 5.74
C MET A 124 21.13 0.36 4.32
N PRO A 125 21.77 1.07 3.36
CA PRO A 125 21.92 0.55 2.01
C PRO A 125 22.70 -0.75 2.03
N ALA A 126 22.44 -1.61 1.05
CA ALA A 126 23.19 -2.85 0.88
C ALA A 126 24.70 -2.55 0.77
N ARG A 127 25.51 -3.44 1.33
CA ARG A 127 26.97 -3.29 1.31
C ARG A 127 27.47 -3.33 -0.13
N ASP A 128 28.16 -2.27 -0.54
CA ASP A 128 28.90 -2.24 -1.80
C ASP A 128 30.17 -3.10 -1.67
N MET A 129 30.16 -4.26 -2.33
CA MET A 129 31.26 -5.21 -2.28
C MET A 129 32.52 -4.68 -2.97
N ALA A 130 32.40 -3.92 -4.06
CA ALA A 130 33.54 -3.38 -4.78
C ALA A 130 34.27 -2.33 -3.91
N LYS A 131 33.49 -1.45 -3.26
CA LYS A 131 34.05 -0.49 -2.30
C LYS A 131 34.72 -1.20 -1.12
N TYR A 132 34.09 -2.25 -0.60
CA TYR A 132 34.63 -3.04 0.51
C TYR A 132 35.96 -3.71 0.15
N GLU A 133 36.04 -4.35 -1.01
CA GLU A 133 37.27 -5.02 -1.48
C GLU A 133 38.40 -4.02 -1.73
N LYS A 134 38.09 -2.85 -2.30
CA LYS A 134 39.06 -1.76 -2.47
C LYS A 134 39.62 -1.29 -1.13
N GLN A 135 38.75 -1.03 -0.15
CA GLN A 135 39.17 -0.63 1.20
C GLN A 135 40.00 -1.71 1.90
N LYS A 136 39.65 -2.99 1.70
CA LYS A 136 40.41 -4.13 2.22
C LYS A 136 41.82 -4.18 1.63
N ALA A 137 41.98 -3.93 0.33
CA ALA A 137 43.28 -3.88 -0.32
C ALA A 137 44.12 -2.67 0.14
N GLU A 138 43.51 -1.50 0.29
CA GLU A 138 44.19 -0.26 0.73
C GLU A 138 44.69 -0.35 2.19
N LEU A 139 43.90 -0.92 3.10
CA LEU A 139 44.23 -1.01 4.52
C LEU A 139 45.03 -2.27 4.89
N GLY A 140 45.05 -3.29 4.03
CA GLY A 140 45.82 -4.52 4.24
C GLY A 140 45.50 -5.21 5.57
N GLU A 141 46.53 -5.45 6.38
CA GLU A 141 46.39 -6.10 7.69
C GLU A 141 45.61 -5.23 8.70
N ALA A 142 45.72 -3.90 8.59
CA ALA A 142 45.00 -2.98 9.47
C ALA A 142 43.47 -2.98 9.22
N PHE A 143 43.01 -3.57 8.11
CA PHE A 143 41.58 -3.68 7.81
C PHE A 143 40.82 -4.53 8.84
N TYR A 144 41.43 -5.62 9.32
CA TYR A 144 40.89 -6.44 10.39
C TYR A 144 41.59 -6.09 11.71
N GLY A 145 41.53 -4.81 12.08
CA GLY A 145 42.20 -4.30 13.27
C GLY A 145 41.82 -5.05 14.55
N CYS A 146 42.84 -5.36 15.35
CA CYS A 146 42.71 -5.80 16.74
C CYS A 146 42.45 -4.58 17.65
N PRO A 147 42.10 -4.76 18.94
CA PRO A 147 41.81 -3.66 19.85
C PRO A 147 42.89 -2.56 19.93
N ASN A 148 44.15 -2.88 19.61
CA ASN A 148 45.29 -1.96 19.65
C ASN A 148 45.75 -1.46 18.26
N THR A 149 45.04 -1.78 17.19
CA THR A 149 45.40 -1.34 15.83
C THR A 149 45.01 0.13 15.63
N ILE A 150 45.97 0.99 15.28
CA ILE A 150 45.72 2.42 15.03
C ILE A 150 45.27 2.60 13.58
N ILE A 151 43.98 2.87 13.39
CA ILE A 151 43.37 3.10 12.06
C ILE A 151 43.16 4.61 11.80
N HIS A 152 43.22 5.42 12.85
CA HIS A 152 42.99 6.87 12.78
C HIS A 152 44.03 7.55 11.89
N GLY A 153 43.56 8.20 10.82
CA GLY A 153 44.39 8.90 9.84
C GLY A 153 44.64 8.13 8.53
N LEU A 154 44.39 6.81 8.49
CA LEU A 154 44.54 6.00 7.28
C LEU A 154 43.36 6.14 6.31
N VAL A 155 42.16 6.32 6.85
CA VAL A 155 40.93 6.47 6.06
C VAL A 155 40.48 7.93 6.05
N LYS A 156 40.20 8.46 4.87
CA LYS A 156 39.55 9.75 4.68
C LYS A 156 38.17 9.54 4.07
N ASP A 157 37.14 10.08 4.72
CA ASP A 157 35.77 9.96 4.23
C ASP A 157 35.57 10.80 2.97
N THR A 158 34.84 10.23 2.01
CA THR A 158 34.48 10.95 0.80
C THR A 158 33.36 11.95 1.10
N PRO A 159 33.31 13.11 0.42
CA PRO A 159 32.23 14.09 0.62
C PRO A 159 30.83 13.50 0.42
N SER A 160 30.69 12.55 -0.51
CA SER A 160 29.43 11.83 -0.74
C SER A 160 29.00 10.99 0.48
N ALA A 161 29.94 10.31 1.15
CA ALA A 161 29.63 9.54 2.36
C ALA A 161 29.16 10.44 3.51
N ILE A 162 29.81 11.59 3.67
CA ILE A 162 29.41 12.61 4.66
C ILE A 162 28.01 13.12 4.37
N ASN A 163 27.70 13.47 3.12
CA ASN A 163 26.37 13.93 2.72
C ASN A 163 25.28 12.88 2.98
N ASN A 164 25.56 11.60 2.74
CA ASN A 164 24.63 10.52 3.02
C ASN A 164 24.35 10.37 4.52
N MET A 165 25.39 10.50 5.37
CA MET A 165 25.24 10.51 6.82
C MET A 165 24.40 11.71 7.28
N VAL A 166 24.67 12.91 6.79
CA VAL A 166 23.88 14.12 7.12
C VAL A 166 22.41 13.93 6.75
N LYS A 167 22.13 13.40 5.56
CA LYS A 167 20.77 13.11 5.12
C LYS A 167 20.05 12.09 6.03
N ASP A 168 20.74 11.06 6.52
CA ASP A 168 20.13 10.13 7.47
C ASP A 168 19.87 10.80 8.83
N LEU A 169 20.79 11.63 9.32
CA LEU A 169 20.59 12.40 10.56
C LEU A 169 19.38 13.34 10.47
N GLU A 170 19.22 14.05 9.37
CA GLU A 170 18.03 14.89 9.11
C GLU A 170 16.74 14.08 9.16
N GLN A 171 16.72 12.91 8.51
CA GLN A 171 15.58 12.01 8.57
C GLN A 171 15.31 11.48 9.98
N GLN A 172 16.35 11.21 10.77
CA GLN A 172 16.21 10.81 12.17
C GLN A 172 15.60 11.94 13.00
N ILE A 173 16.05 13.18 12.81
CA ILE A 173 15.50 14.37 13.47
C ILE A 173 14.03 14.57 13.10
N ASP A 174 13.67 14.45 11.82
CA ASP A 174 12.29 14.62 11.38
C ASP A 174 11.37 13.50 11.89
N ARG A 175 11.86 12.28 11.98
CA ARG A 175 11.15 11.17 12.64
C ARG A 175 10.95 11.47 14.13
N ARG A 176 11.95 12.02 14.82
CA ARG A 176 11.85 12.39 16.24
C ARG A 176 10.84 13.52 16.46
N LYS A 177 10.81 14.55 15.61
CA LYS A 177 9.81 15.64 15.67
C LYS A 177 8.38 15.12 15.58
N LYS A 178 8.14 14.05 14.82
CA LYS A 178 6.82 13.43 14.62
C LYS A 178 6.42 12.42 15.70
N TYR A 179 7.27 12.19 16.72
CA TYR A 179 7.00 11.20 17.78
C TYR A 179 5.73 11.53 18.58
N SER A 180 5.56 12.79 18.94
CA SER A 180 4.32 13.28 19.56
C SER A 180 3.41 13.89 18.50
N ARG A 181 2.28 13.25 18.23
CA ARG A 181 1.29 13.74 17.25
C ARG A 181 0.22 14.55 17.98
N ARG A 182 -0.02 15.78 17.52
CA ARG A 182 -1.12 16.62 18.03
C ARG A 182 -2.46 15.91 17.74
N ARG A 183 -3.27 15.71 18.77
CA ARG A 183 -4.66 15.25 18.60
C ARG A 183 -5.50 16.41 18.07
N ILE A 184 -6.40 16.13 17.14
CA ILE A 184 -7.33 17.12 16.58
C ILE A 184 -8.19 17.66 17.73
N TYR A 185 -8.32 18.98 17.79
CA TYR A 185 -9.20 19.63 18.77
C TYR A 185 -10.65 19.43 18.32
N ASN A 186 -11.51 19.00 19.24
CA ASN A 186 -12.94 18.85 18.99
C ASN A 186 -13.63 20.09 19.55
N ASP A 187 -14.20 20.92 18.68
CA ASP A 187 -14.88 22.17 19.08
C ASP A 187 -16.18 21.90 19.86
N ASP A 188 -16.78 20.72 19.68
CA ASP A 188 -18.04 20.31 20.33
C ASP A 188 -17.85 19.75 21.75
N ALA A 189 -16.60 19.61 22.23
CA ALA A 189 -16.33 19.09 23.56
C ALA A 189 -16.50 20.17 24.62
N ASP A 190 -17.10 19.82 25.76
CA ASP A 190 -17.23 20.73 26.90
C ASP A 190 -15.85 21.23 27.36
N VAL A 191 -15.71 22.55 27.41
CA VAL A 191 -14.44 23.21 27.74
C VAL A 191 -14.34 23.41 29.24
N ASP A 192 -13.49 22.61 29.89
CA ASP A 192 -13.20 22.66 31.32
C ASP A 192 -11.97 23.53 31.68
N PHE A 193 -11.45 24.30 30.73
CA PHE A 193 -10.21 25.07 30.88
C PHE A 193 -10.31 26.51 30.37
N ILE A 194 -9.58 27.42 31.02
CA ILE A 194 -9.50 28.85 30.61
C ILE A 194 -8.31 29.09 29.66
N ASN A 195 -7.22 28.33 29.80
CA ASN A 195 -6.01 28.49 28.99
C ASN A 195 -5.40 27.14 28.57
N GLU A 196 -4.51 27.13 27.58
CA GLU A 196 -3.89 25.89 27.04
C GLU A 196 -3.04 25.14 28.09
N ARG A 197 -2.42 25.85 29.03
CA ARG A 197 -1.64 25.23 30.12
C ARG A 197 -2.56 24.47 31.08
N ASN A 198 -3.71 25.06 31.40
CA ASN A 198 -4.76 24.46 32.20
C ASN A 198 -5.36 23.23 31.46
N SER A 199 -5.66 23.34 30.16
CA SER A 199 -6.11 22.19 29.35
C SER A 199 -5.15 21.00 29.42
N LYS A 200 -3.84 21.24 29.33
CA LYS A 200 -2.82 20.19 29.44
C LYS A 200 -2.75 19.61 30.85
N PHE A 201 -2.97 20.42 31.88
CA PHE A 201 -3.01 19.97 33.27
C PHE A 201 -4.25 19.13 33.55
N ASN A 202 -5.44 19.56 33.15
CA ASN A 202 -6.68 18.78 33.26
C ASN A 202 -6.58 17.46 32.49
N LYS A 203 -6.04 17.48 31.25
CA LYS A 203 -5.74 16.24 30.50
C LYS A 203 -4.74 15.33 31.20
N LYS A 204 -3.84 15.87 32.03
CA LYS A 204 -2.93 15.05 32.86
C LYS A 204 -3.73 14.43 34.01
N LEU A 205 -4.55 15.21 34.71
CA LEU A 205 -5.41 14.70 35.78
C LEU A 205 -6.35 13.60 35.29
N GLU A 206 -7.02 13.80 34.15
CA GLU A 206 -7.94 12.81 33.56
C GLU A 206 -7.24 11.48 33.26
N ARG A 207 -5.97 11.48 32.85
CA ARG A 207 -5.21 10.24 32.59
C ARG A 207 -4.91 9.43 33.84
N PHE A 208 -4.74 10.08 34.99
CA PHE A 208 -4.37 9.40 36.24
C PHE A 208 -5.58 9.13 37.13
N TYR A 209 -6.52 10.07 37.18
CA TYR A 209 -7.65 10.03 38.11
C TYR A 209 -8.98 9.73 37.43
N GLY A 210 -9.10 9.89 36.10
CA GLY A 210 -10.37 9.71 35.39
C GLY A 210 -10.99 8.32 35.58
N GLU A 211 -10.17 7.27 35.71
CA GLU A 211 -10.64 5.92 36.03
C GLU A 211 -11.26 5.85 37.44
N HIS A 212 -10.67 6.54 38.41
CA HIS A 212 -11.12 6.53 39.80
C HIS A 212 -12.26 7.53 40.08
N THR A 213 -12.38 8.59 39.29
CA THR A 213 -13.39 9.64 39.46
C THR A 213 -14.54 9.53 38.47
N ALA A 214 -14.64 8.42 37.73
CA ALA A 214 -15.67 8.20 36.72
C ALA A 214 -17.09 8.31 37.30
N GLU A 215 -17.32 7.75 38.49
CA GLU A 215 -18.62 7.81 39.17
C GLU A 215 -18.99 9.25 39.58
N ILE A 216 -18.04 9.99 40.16
CA ILE A 216 -18.23 11.39 40.55
C ILE A 216 -18.58 12.25 39.32
N LYS A 217 -17.89 12.01 38.21
CA LYS A 217 -18.14 12.72 36.95
C LYS A 217 -19.54 12.45 36.42
N GLN A 218 -19.97 11.18 36.40
CA GLN A 218 -21.33 10.82 36.00
C GLN A 218 -22.40 11.42 36.92
N ASN A 219 -22.15 11.47 38.23
CA ASN A 219 -23.09 12.07 39.18
C ASN A 219 -23.24 13.58 38.95
N LEU A 220 -22.14 14.29 38.61
CA LEU A 220 -22.19 15.69 38.21
C LEU A 220 -22.98 15.89 36.91
N GLU A 221 -22.77 15.05 35.90
CA GLU A 221 -23.52 15.07 34.63
C GLU A 221 -25.02 14.76 34.82
N ARG A 222 -25.37 13.95 35.82
CA ARG A 222 -26.75 13.63 36.22
C ARG A 222 -27.39 14.67 37.15
N GLY A 223 -26.69 15.76 37.46
CA GLY A 223 -27.23 16.83 38.30
C GLY A 223 -27.19 16.55 39.81
N THR A 224 -26.20 15.79 40.28
CA THR A 224 -25.95 15.46 41.70
C THR A 224 -27.05 14.68 42.42
N ALA A 225 -27.98 14.09 41.67
CA ALA A 225 -28.90 13.09 42.17
C ALA A 225 -28.15 11.77 42.43
N ILE A 226 -28.13 11.31 43.69
CA ILE A 226 -27.70 9.97 44.09
C ILE A 226 -28.74 8.95 43.63
#